data_AF-A0A7X6SBD3-F1
#
_entry.id   AF-A0A7X6SBD3-F1
#
_cell.length_a   1.000
_cell.length_b   1.000
_cell.length_c   1.000
_cell.angle_alpha   90.00
_cell.angle_beta   90.00
_cell.angle_gamma   90.00
#
_symmetry.space_group_name_H-M   'P 1'
#
loop_
_entity.id
_entity.type
_entity.pdbx_description
1 polymer ?
#
loop_
_entity_poly.entity_id
_entity_poly.type
_entity_poly.pdbx_seq_one_letter_code
_entity_poly.pdbx_strand_id
1 'polypeptide(L)'
;IYDLTIAYLKYLQQVQDNAVLIFWRFLNRITILSGIGNPLTNCGICKKAISTPSAYLKSKGELICEECLNDINISSDLIILSPLGQNILALLPEIGNHLQEIKLNRAVINEINSFFELYWQVHHKQPLHLKGLSVLAQFYDS
;
A
#
# COMPACT_ATOMS: atom_id res chain seq x y z
N ILE A 1 -16.38 10.79 0.16
CA ILE A 1 -15.58 10.29 1.32
C ILE A 1 -16.49 9.70 2.40
N TYR A 2 -17.50 10.42 2.89
CA TYR A 2 -18.42 9.92 3.94
C TYR A 2 -18.98 8.52 3.66
N ASP A 3 -19.63 8.30 2.51
CA ASP A 3 -20.22 6.99 2.17
C ASP A 3 -19.18 5.87 2.09
N LEU A 4 -17.98 6.19 1.60
CA LEU A 4 -16.86 5.25 1.55
C LEU A 4 -16.44 4.83 2.97
N THR A 5 -16.36 5.77 3.90
CA THR A 5 -16.04 5.50 5.30
C THR A 5 -17.12 4.63 5.95
N ILE A 6 -18.40 4.92 5.72
CA ILE A 6 -19.50 4.10 6.25
C ILE A 6 -19.47 2.69 5.68
N ALA A 7 -19.25 2.54 4.37
CA ALA A 7 -19.12 1.23 3.74
C ALA A 7 -17.91 0.45 4.27
N TYR A 8 -16.77 1.11 4.46
CA TYR A 8 -15.58 0.53 5.08
C TYR A 8 -15.87 0.02 6.49
N LEU A 9 -16.44 0.85 7.37
CA LEU A 9 -16.74 0.46 8.75
C LEU A 9 -17.74 -0.70 8.83
N LYS A 10 -18.78 -0.70 7.99
CA LYS A 10 -19.74 -1.81 7.90
C LYS A 10 -19.08 -3.10 7.46
N TYR A 11 -18.19 -3.05 6.47
CA TYR A 11 -17.47 -4.23 6.01
C TYR A 11 -16.51 -4.73 7.08
N LEU A 12 -15.79 -3.83 7.76
CA LEU A 12 -14.83 -4.16 8.81
C LEU A 12 -15.45 -4.97 9.96
N GLN A 13 -16.72 -4.73 10.30
CA GLN A 13 -17.46 -5.50 11.32
C GLN A 13 -17.65 -6.98 10.95
N GLN A 14 -17.57 -7.32 9.66
CA GLN A 14 -17.74 -8.70 9.17
C GLN A 14 -16.40 -9.42 9.01
N VAL A 15 -15.29 -8.68 9.08
CA VAL A 15 -13.94 -9.20 8.85
C VAL A 15 -13.39 -9.76 10.16
N GLN A 16 -13.10 -11.07 10.17
CA GLN A 16 -12.59 -11.76 11.35
C GLN A 16 -11.07 -11.71 11.46
N ASP A 17 -10.37 -11.60 10.33
CA ASP A 17 -8.90 -11.58 10.28
C ASP A 17 -8.41 -10.64 9.17
N ASN A 18 -7.16 -10.19 9.28
CA ASN A 18 -6.49 -9.34 8.29
C ASN A 18 -7.23 -8.03 7.99
N ALA A 19 -7.89 -7.46 9.00
CA ALA A 19 -8.57 -6.16 8.94
C ALA A 19 -7.69 -5.03 8.38
N VAL A 20 -6.37 -5.10 8.60
CA VAL A 20 -5.40 -4.13 8.07
C VAL A 20 -5.36 -4.11 6.53
N LEU A 21 -5.59 -5.24 5.86
CA LEU A 21 -5.68 -5.30 4.38
C LEU A 21 -6.83 -4.45 3.86
N ILE A 22 -7.98 -4.53 4.54
CA ILE A 22 -9.16 -3.73 4.20
C ILE A 22 -8.92 -2.24 4.48
N PHE A 23 -8.19 -1.92 5.54
CA PHE A 23 -7.77 -0.55 5.79
C PHE A 23 -6.89 -0.01 4.65
N TRP A 24 -5.88 -0.74 4.19
CA TRP A 24 -5.05 -0.30 3.06
C TRP A 24 -5.84 -0.13 1.77
N ARG A 25 -6.79 -1.02 1.49
CA ARG A 25 -7.72 -0.85 0.36
C ARG A 25 -8.56 0.42 0.50
N PHE A 26 -9.05 0.71 1.70
CA PHE A 26 -9.74 1.97 1.98
C PHE A 26 -8.83 3.17 1.75
N LEU A 27 -7.59 3.14 2.24
CA LEU A 27 -6.62 4.22 2.08
C LEU A 27 -6.30 4.48 0.60
N ASN A 28 -6.10 3.43 -0.19
CA ASN A 28 -5.94 3.55 -1.64
C ASN A 28 -7.15 4.20 -2.33
N ARG A 29 -8.37 3.96 -1.84
CA ARG A 29 -9.55 4.66 -2.38
C ARG A 29 -9.61 6.12 -1.94
N ILE A 30 -9.11 6.44 -0.73
CA ILE A 30 -9.02 7.82 -0.25
C ILE A 30 -8.00 8.62 -1.07
N THR A 31 -6.84 8.06 -1.42
CA THR A 31 -5.86 8.76 -2.28
C THR A 31 -6.50 9.16 -3.61
N ILE A 32 -7.21 8.23 -4.26
CA ILE A 32 -7.96 8.46 -5.50
C ILE A 32 -9.01 9.57 -5.31
N LEU A 33 -9.86 9.47 -4.30
CA LEU A 33 -10.95 10.43 -4.06
C LEU A 33 -10.44 11.81 -3.61
N SER A 34 -9.25 11.89 -3.03
CA SER A 34 -8.63 13.16 -2.63
C SER A 34 -7.94 13.90 -3.79
N GLY A 35 -7.91 13.30 -4.99
CA GLY A 35 -7.38 13.93 -6.20
C GLY A 35 -5.87 13.83 -6.38
N ILE A 36 -5.15 13.13 -5.49
CA ILE A 36 -3.70 12.92 -5.62
C ILE A 36 -3.32 11.75 -6.54
N GLY A 37 -4.31 10.98 -6.98
CA GLY A 37 -4.15 9.88 -7.93
C GLY A 37 -4.20 8.50 -7.30
N ASN A 38 -3.95 7.48 -8.12
CA ASN A 38 -3.89 6.09 -7.70
C ASN A 38 -2.42 5.65 -7.59
N PRO A 39 -1.89 5.36 -6.39
CA PRO A 39 -0.51 4.94 -6.22
C PRO A 39 -0.21 3.59 -6.89
N LEU A 40 -1.23 2.78 -7.21
CA LEU A 40 -1.08 1.41 -7.70
C LEU A 40 -1.20 1.26 -9.21
N THR A 41 -1.48 2.34 -9.95
CA THR A 41 -1.83 2.20 -11.39
C THR A 41 -0.64 2.00 -12.31
N ASN A 42 0.38 2.85 -12.20
CA ASN A 42 1.42 2.96 -13.21
C ASN A 42 2.79 2.97 -12.56
N CYS A 43 3.79 2.43 -13.27
CA CYS A 43 5.18 2.59 -12.90
C CYS A 43 5.60 4.07 -12.95
N GLY A 44 6.32 4.54 -11.93
CA GLY A 44 6.83 5.92 -11.84
C GLY A 44 7.80 6.31 -12.96
N ILE A 45 8.40 5.33 -13.64
CA ILE A 45 9.44 5.55 -14.66
C ILE A 45 8.89 5.37 -16.08
N CYS A 46 8.49 4.15 -16.45
CA CYS A 46 8.00 3.89 -17.81
C CYS A 46 6.55 4.33 -18.04
N LYS A 47 5.84 4.73 -16.98
CA LYS A 47 4.42 5.14 -16.99
C LYS A 47 3.43 4.10 -17.52
N LYS A 48 3.88 2.87 -17.82
CA LYS A 48 3.02 1.72 -18.15
C LYS A 48 2.23 1.29 -16.91
N ALA A 49 1.06 0.68 -17.15
CA ALA A 49 0.28 0.06 -16.09
C ALA A 49 1.10 -1.02 -15.37
N ILE A 50 0.96 -1.09 -14.05
CA ILE A 50 1.68 -2.04 -13.20
C ILE A 50 0.69 -3.03 -12.59
N SER A 51 0.88 -4.32 -12.85
CA SER A 51 0.11 -5.38 -12.19
C SER A 51 0.77 -5.82 -10.90
N THR A 52 2.11 -5.91 -10.90
CA THR A 52 2.89 -6.36 -9.75
C THR A 52 4.07 -5.40 -9.55
N PRO A 53 4.08 -4.59 -8.50
CA PRO A 53 5.20 -3.71 -8.21
C PRO A 53 6.36 -4.47 -7.59
N SER A 54 7.59 -4.09 -7.92
CA SER A 54 8.81 -4.71 -7.37
C SER A 54 9.52 -3.80 -6.36
N ALA A 55 9.34 -2.49 -6.48
CA ALA A 55 9.95 -1.50 -5.62
C ALA A 55 9.11 -0.20 -5.58
N TYR A 56 9.52 0.77 -4.76
CA TYR A 56 9.05 2.15 -4.83
C TYR A 56 10.16 3.16 -4.55
N LEU A 57 10.02 4.38 -5.09
CA LEU A 57 10.96 5.48 -4.88
C LEU A 57 10.56 6.32 -3.67
N LYS A 58 11.46 6.50 -2.70
CA LYS A 58 11.25 7.36 -1.52
C LYS A 58 10.95 8.81 -1.92
N SER A 59 11.72 9.38 -2.84
CA SER A 59 11.55 10.77 -3.25
C SER A 59 10.20 11.11 -3.87
N LYS A 60 9.52 10.12 -4.47
CA LYS A 60 8.28 10.33 -5.24
C LYS A 60 7.06 9.58 -4.72
N GLY A 61 7.24 8.54 -3.90
CA GLY A 61 6.16 7.63 -3.52
C GLY A 61 5.63 6.78 -4.66
N GLU A 62 6.29 6.75 -5.82
CA GLU A 62 5.82 6.01 -7.00
C GLU A 62 6.34 4.56 -6.98
N LEU A 63 5.48 3.60 -7.35
CA LEU A 63 5.86 2.20 -7.55
C LEU A 63 6.68 2.01 -8.82
N ILE A 64 7.54 1.00 -8.81
CA ILE A 64 8.46 0.66 -9.90
C ILE A 64 8.23 -0.80 -10.28
N CYS A 65 8.08 -1.05 -11.58
CA CYS A 65 7.97 -2.40 -12.13
C CYS A 65 9.34 -3.08 -12.24
N GLU A 66 9.34 -4.40 -12.36
CA GLU A 66 10.55 -5.20 -12.49
C GLU A 66 11.43 -4.79 -13.67
N GLU A 67 10.82 -4.51 -14.84
CA GLU A 67 11.54 -4.03 -16.03
C GLU A 67 12.38 -2.79 -15.70
N CYS A 68 11.77 -1.76 -15.11
CA CYS A 68 12.48 -0.55 -14.75
C CYS A 68 13.47 -0.76 -13.61
N LEU A 69 13.18 -1.66 -12.66
CA LEU A 69 14.08 -1.96 -11.56
C LEU A 69 15.44 -2.47 -12.06
N ASN A 70 15.43 -3.32 -13.08
CA ASN A 70 16.64 -3.90 -13.67
C ASN A 70 17.53 -2.85 -14.39
N ASP A 71 16.92 -1.77 -14.87
CA ASP A 71 17.60 -0.72 -15.65
C ASP A 71 18.13 0.43 -14.78
N ILE A 72 17.84 0.44 -13.47
CA ILE A 72 18.23 1.52 -12.55
C ILE A 72 19.40 1.09 -11.69
N ASN A 73 20.41 1.95 -11.58
CA ASN A 73 21.42 1.82 -10.53
C ASN A 73 20.75 1.93 -9.16
N ILE A 74 20.80 0.85 -8.38
CA ILE A 74 20.26 0.79 -7.02
C ILE A 74 20.80 1.98 -6.22
N SER A 75 19.93 2.94 -5.95
CA SER A 75 20.24 4.14 -5.18
C SER A 75 19.61 4.05 -3.78
N SER A 76 20.09 4.87 -2.84
CA SER A 76 19.54 4.93 -1.47
C SER A 76 18.07 5.38 -1.40
N ASP A 77 17.56 5.91 -2.51
CA ASP A 77 16.18 6.37 -2.67
C ASP A 77 15.20 5.23 -3.02
N LEU A 78 15.71 4.07 -3.43
CA LEU A 78 14.89 2.93 -3.83
C LEU A 78 14.61 1.99 -2.64
N ILE A 79 13.36 1.59 -2.46
CA ILE A 79 12.97 0.53 -1.51
C ILE A 79 12.45 -0.67 -2.30
N ILE A 80 13.12 -1.81 -2.17
CA ILE A 80 12.68 -3.08 -2.75
C ILE A 80 11.57 -3.66 -1.87
N LEU A 81 10.46 -4.06 -2.49
CA LEU A 81 9.34 -4.69 -1.81
C LEU A 81 9.62 -6.17 -1.56
N SER A 82 9.29 -6.63 -0.36
CA SER A 82 9.23 -8.06 -0.04
C SER A 82 8.24 -8.79 -0.96
N PRO A 83 8.43 -10.08 -1.28
CA PRO A 83 7.49 -10.82 -2.14
C PRO A 83 6.03 -10.75 -1.66
N LEU A 84 5.82 -10.75 -0.34
CA LEU A 84 4.49 -10.60 0.24
C LEU A 84 3.92 -9.19 0.04
N GLY A 85 4.75 -8.14 0.19
CA GLY A 85 4.34 -6.76 -0.07
C GLY A 85 3.98 -6.53 -1.54
N GLN A 86 4.75 -7.10 -2.48
CA GLN A 86 4.44 -7.07 -3.92
C GLN A 86 3.06 -7.68 -4.17
N ASN A 87 2.81 -8.88 -3.63
CA ASN A 87 1.55 -9.58 -3.77
C ASN A 87 0.37 -8.81 -3.17
N ILE A 88 0.54 -8.25 -1.96
CA ILE A 88 -0.50 -7.44 -1.30
C ILE A 88 -0.86 -6.21 -2.13
N LEU A 89 0.13 -5.47 -2.65
CA LEU A 89 -0.12 -4.28 -3.46
C LEU A 89 -0.78 -4.62 -4.80
N ALA A 90 -0.38 -5.73 -5.43
CA ALA A 90 -1.00 -6.23 -6.66
C ALA A 90 -2.49 -6.58 -6.45
N LEU A 91 -2.80 -7.29 -5.36
CA LEU A 91 -4.16 -7.72 -5.03
C LEU A 91 -5.00 -6.63 -4.36
N LEU A 92 -4.43 -5.49 -3.98
CA LEU A 92 -5.10 -4.52 -3.11
C LEU A 92 -6.50 -4.06 -3.59
N PRO A 93 -6.76 -3.87 -4.91
CA PRO A 93 -8.09 -3.53 -5.40
C PRO A 93 -9.18 -4.54 -5.03
N GLU A 94 -8.83 -5.82 -4.98
CA GLU A 94 -9.71 -6.98 -4.75
C GLU A 94 -9.37 -7.79 -3.49
N ILE A 95 -8.51 -7.28 -2.62
CA ILE A 95 -7.94 -7.97 -1.45
C ILE A 95 -8.98 -8.57 -0.49
N GLY A 96 -10.21 -8.06 -0.52
CA GLY A 96 -11.33 -8.61 0.26
C GLY A 96 -11.66 -10.07 -0.08
N ASN A 97 -11.30 -10.53 -1.29
CA ASN A 97 -11.47 -11.92 -1.71
C ASN A 97 -10.32 -12.83 -1.25
N HIS A 98 -9.21 -12.26 -0.76
CA HIS A 98 -7.97 -12.98 -0.46
C HIS A 98 -7.58 -12.94 1.02
N LEU A 99 -8.48 -12.45 1.89
CA LEU A 99 -8.15 -12.20 3.30
C LEU A 99 -7.65 -13.44 4.03
N GLN A 100 -8.19 -14.63 3.75
CA GLN A 100 -7.80 -15.87 4.44
C GLN A 100 -6.51 -16.49 3.89
N GLU A 101 -6.08 -16.09 2.69
CA GLU A 101 -4.92 -16.64 1.99
C GLU A 101 -3.63 -15.93 2.41
N ILE A 102 -3.75 -14.71 2.93
CA ILE A 102 -2.62 -13.83 3.24
C ILE A 102 -2.24 -13.99 4.70
N LYS A 103 -0.99 -14.41 4.95
CA LYS A 103 -0.40 -14.43 6.28
C LYS A 103 0.48 -13.21 6.47
N LEU A 104 0.02 -12.27 7.26
CA LEU A 104 0.77 -11.04 7.56
C LEU A 104 1.80 -11.28 8.67
N ASN A 105 2.92 -10.57 8.55
CA ASN A 105 3.89 -10.39 9.61
C ASN A 105 4.13 -8.90 9.84
N ARG A 106 4.79 -8.57 10.93
CA ARG A 106 5.07 -7.17 11.28
C ARG A 106 5.91 -6.44 10.23
N ALA A 107 6.85 -7.13 9.58
CA ALA A 107 7.73 -6.53 8.59
C ALA A 107 6.95 -6.01 7.37
N VAL A 108 6.06 -6.82 6.80
CA VAL A 108 5.25 -6.41 5.64
C VAL A 108 4.25 -5.31 6.00
N ILE A 109 3.71 -5.33 7.23
CA ILE A 109 2.82 -4.26 7.69
C ILE A 109 3.53 -2.91 7.70
N ASN A 110 4.75 -2.88 8.23
CA ASN A 110 5.57 -1.66 8.23
C ASN A 110 5.96 -1.23 6.83
N GLU A 111 6.29 -2.19 5.94
CA GLU A 111 6.61 -1.92 4.53
C GLU A 111 5.46 -1.22 3.80
N ILE A 112 4.25 -1.77 3.87
CA ILE A 112 3.07 -1.20 3.19
C ILE A 112 2.63 0.12 3.84
N ASN A 113 2.70 0.23 5.17
CA ASN A 113 2.43 1.50 5.85
C ASN A 113 3.40 2.60 5.40
N SER A 114 4.70 2.29 5.35
CA SER A 114 5.73 3.25 4.93
C SER A 114 5.48 3.72 3.50
N PHE A 115 5.10 2.82 2.60
CA PHE A 115 4.72 3.17 1.24
C PHE A 115 3.56 4.17 1.18
N PHE A 116 2.46 3.90 1.89
CA PHE A 116 1.30 4.81 1.89
C PHE A 116 1.57 6.14 2.59
N GLU A 117 2.31 6.14 3.71
CA GLU A 117 2.69 7.37 4.41
C GLU A 117 3.53 8.27 3.50
N LEU A 118 4.50 7.68 2.80
CA LEU A 118 5.37 8.36 1.86
C LEU A 118 4.59 8.92 0.67
N TYR A 119 3.77 8.09 0.02
CA TYR A 119 2.93 8.55 -1.11
C TYR A 119 2.03 9.70 -0.68
N TRP A 120 1.37 9.57 0.47
CA TRP A 120 0.56 10.65 1.03
C TRP A 120 1.39 11.91 1.24
N GLN A 121 2.54 11.82 1.93
CA GLN A 121 3.38 12.96 2.24
C GLN A 121 3.86 13.70 0.99
N VAL A 122 4.35 12.97 -0.02
CA VAL A 122 4.87 13.57 -1.26
C VAL A 122 3.76 14.31 -2.01
N HIS A 123 2.56 13.74 -2.09
CA HIS A 123 1.49 14.29 -2.91
C HIS A 123 0.57 15.29 -2.18
N HIS A 124 0.24 15.05 -0.91
CA HIS A 124 -0.55 16.00 -0.08
C HIS A 124 0.31 17.07 0.59
N LYS A 125 1.64 16.92 0.62
CA LYS A 125 2.57 17.82 1.36
C LYS A 125 2.24 17.95 2.85
N GLN A 126 1.55 16.96 3.39
CA GLN A 126 1.18 16.86 4.81
C GLN A 126 1.52 15.45 5.29
N PRO A 127 2.06 15.28 6.50
CA PRO A 127 2.35 13.95 7.01
C PRO A 127 1.03 13.21 7.31
N LEU A 128 0.96 11.94 6.90
CA LEU A 128 -0.02 11.00 7.41
C LEU A 128 0.66 10.17 8.49
N HIS A 129 0.10 10.14 9.69
CA HIS A 129 0.62 9.33 10.78
C HIS A 129 -0.25 8.10 10.97
N LEU A 130 0.23 6.94 10.52
CA LEU A 130 -0.46 5.66 10.72
C LEU A 130 -0.10 5.04 12.09
N LYS A 131 0.16 5.86 13.11
CA LYS A 131 0.47 5.41 14.48
C LYS A 131 -0.60 4.47 15.05
N GLY A 132 -1.88 4.67 14.70
CA GLY A 132 -2.94 3.74 15.08
C GLY A 132 -2.76 2.33 14.51
N LEU A 133 -2.19 2.19 13.30
CA LEU A 133 -1.84 0.88 12.71
C LEU A 133 -0.57 0.29 13.32
N SER A 134 0.34 1.11 13.84
CA SER A 134 1.54 0.61 14.53
C SER A 134 1.18 -0.19 15.79
N VAL A 135 0.08 0.17 16.45
CA VAL A 135 -0.54 -0.60 17.53
C VAL A 135 -1.11 -1.92 16.99
N LEU A 136 -1.76 -1.91 15.82
CA LEU A 136 -2.26 -3.16 15.22
C LEU A 136 -1.12 -4.10 14.80
N ALA A 137 -0.02 -3.56 14.30
CA ALA A 137 1.15 -4.32 13.87
C ALA A 137 1.79 -5.15 15.00
N GLN A 138 1.57 -4.79 16.27
CA GLN A 138 2.11 -5.53 17.42
C GLN A 138 1.38 -6.86 17.69
N PHE A 139 0.18 -7.04 17.12
CA PHE A 139 -0.60 -8.27 17.23
C PHE A 139 -0.29 -9.28 16.12
N TYR A 140 0.65 -8.94 15.23
CA TYR A 140 1.15 -9.83 14.20
C TYR A 140 2.55 -10.31 14.57
N ASP A 141 2.75 -11.63 14.51
CA ASP A 141 4.02 -12.26 14.87
C ASP A 141 5.17 -11.82 13.93
N SER A 142 6.40 -12.04 14.41
CA SER A 142 7.65 -11.71 13.70
C SER A 142 8.03 -12.78 12.69
#